data_AF-A0A2V5Q5U0-F1
#
_entry.id   AF-A0A2V5Q5U0-F1
#
_cell.length_a   1.000
_cell.length_b   1.000
_cell.length_c   1.000
_cell.angle_alpha   90.00
_cell.angle_beta   90.00
_cell.angle_gamma   90.00
#
_symmetry.space_group_name_H-M   'P 1'
#
loop_
_entity.id
_entity.type
_entity.pdbx_description
1 polymer ?
#
loop_
_entity_poly.entity_id
_entity_poly.type
_entity_poly.pdbx_seq_one_letter_code
_entity_poly.pdbx_strand_id
1 'polypeptide(L)'
;MTAINGLEAVDIHLRHKDEISIVVLDLGLPGLSGWEAFQRMKQANPNLKAILATGYIAPEIASAATKGELTAVIMKPYQLSEILKVVSLAALMATGAVSAAD
;
A
#
# COMPACT_ATOMS: atom_id res chain seq x y z
N MET A 1 10.13 -2.79 7.71
CA MET A 1 9.30 -2.63 8.93
C MET A 1 8.08 -3.54 8.80
N THR A 2 7.49 -4.01 9.90
CA THR A 2 6.34 -4.93 9.91
C THR A 2 5.34 -4.54 10.99
N ALA A 3 4.05 -4.82 10.78
CA ALA A 3 2.97 -4.63 11.75
C ALA A 3 2.04 -5.85 11.71
N ILE A 4 1.41 -6.19 12.85
CA ILE A 4 0.51 -7.36 12.97
C ILE A 4 -0.98 -6.99 12.93
N ASN A 5 -1.34 -5.71 12.98
CA ASN A 5 -2.71 -5.22 12.89
C ASN A 5 -2.78 -3.81 12.28
N GLY A 6 -4.00 -3.34 11.98
CA GLY A 6 -4.20 -2.04 11.33
C GLY A 6 -3.78 -0.83 12.18
N LEU A 7 -3.94 -0.88 13.51
CA LEU A 7 -3.55 0.23 14.39
C LEU A 7 -2.04 0.41 14.43
N GLU A 8 -1.31 -0.70 14.59
CA GLU A 8 0.15 -0.70 14.57
C GLU A 8 0.69 -0.27 13.19
N ALA A 9 0.05 -0.71 12.10
CA ALA A 9 0.43 -0.29 10.75
C ALA A 9 0.32 1.23 10.58
N VAL A 10 -0.77 1.85 11.06
CA VAL A 10 -0.94 3.31 11.02
C VAL A 10 0.12 3.99 11.89
N ASP A 11 0.33 3.52 13.12
CA ASP A 11 1.28 4.13 14.05
C ASP A 11 2.73 4.06 13.52
N ILE A 12 3.17 2.90 13.03
CA ILE A 12 4.48 2.76 12.38
C ILE A 12 4.58 3.67 11.16
N HIS A 13 3.54 3.73 10.33
CA HIS A 13 3.56 4.61 9.16
C HIS A 13 3.68 6.08 9.57
N LEU A 14 2.89 6.55 10.53
CA LEU A 14 2.94 7.96 10.98
C LEU A 14 4.32 8.34 11.53
N ARG A 15 5.00 7.40 12.21
CA ARG A 15 6.34 7.62 12.77
C ARG A 15 7.46 7.58 11.74
N HIS A 16 7.27 6.86 10.63
CA HIS A 16 8.33 6.57 9.65
C HIS A 16 7.93 6.84 8.19
N LYS A 17 6.90 7.67 7.96
CA LYS A 17 6.32 7.88 6.62
C LYS A 17 7.33 8.37 5.57
N ASP A 18 8.38 9.08 6.00
CA ASP A 18 9.42 9.61 5.12
C ASP A 18 10.50 8.55 4.79
N GLU A 19 10.57 7.47 5.57
CA GLU A 19 11.46 6.32 5.35
C GLU A 19 10.77 5.20 4.54
N ILE A 20 9.43 5.12 4.61
CA ILE A 20 8.65 4.06 3.97
C ILE A 20 8.32 4.44 2.53
N SER A 21 9.04 3.84 1.58
CA SER A 21 8.79 4.07 0.14
C SER A 21 7.52 3.40 -0.39
N ILE A 22 7.11 2.29 0.23
CA ILE A 22 5.93 1.52 -0.18
C ILE A 22 5.33 0.77 1.01
N VAL A 23 4.00 0.72 1.06
CA VAL A 23 3.24 -0.09 2.01
C VAL A 23 2.59 -1.26 1.27
N VAL A 24 2.84 -2.47 1.75
CA VAL A 24 2.07 -3.66 1.37
C VAL A 24 1.12 -3.96 2.52
N LEU A 25 -0.18 -3.93 2.27
CA LEU A 25 -1.19 -3.98 3.33
C LEU A 25 -2.19 -5.11 3.08
N ASP A 26 -2.33 -5.97 4.07
CA ASP A 26 -3.42 -6.95 4.11
C ASP A 26 -4.74 -6.26 4.49
N LEU A 27 -5.83 -6.53 3.76
CA LEU A 27 -7.16 -6.04 4.13
C LEU A 27 -7.87 -6.89 5.18
N GLY A 28 -7.44 -8.14 5.38
CA GLY A 28 -7.96 -9.06 6.39
C GLY A 28 -7.36 -8.91 7.79
N LEU A 29 -6.79 -7.74 8.12
CA LEU A 29 -6.20 -7.49 9.44
C LEU A 29 -7.26 -7.50 10.55
N PRO A 30 -6.93 -8.00 11.75
CA PRO A 30 -7.80 -7.92 12.91
C PRO A 30 -7.85 -6.49 13.49
N GLY A 31 -8.96 -6.16 14.15
CA GLY A 31 -9.16 -4.86 14.77
C GLY A 31 -9.51 -3.79 13.73
N LEU A 32 -8.64 -2.77 13.58
CA LEU A 32 -8.79 -1.78 12.53
C LEU A 32 -8.61 -2.46 11.17
N SER A 33 -9.61 -2.37 10.30
CA SER A 33 -9.53 -3.01 8.98
C SER A 33 -8.37 -2.45 8.17
N GLY A 34 -7.82 -3.26 7.26
CA GLY A 34 -6.75 -2.76 6.39
C GLY A 34 -7.22 -1.60 5.50
N TRP A 35 -8.51 -1.54 5.16
CA TRP A 35 -9.05 -0.41 4.39
C TRP A 35 -9.02 0.89 5.20
N GLU A 36 -9.49 0.86 6.45
CA GLU A 36 -9.42 2.04 7.33
C GLU A 36 -7.97 2.43 7.63
N ALA A 37 -7.07 1.46 7.81
CA ALA A 37 -5.65 1.72 7.99
C ALA A 37 -5.06 2.44 6.75
N PHE A 38 -5.35 1.96 5.55
CA PHE A 38 -4.96 2.62 4.31
C PHE A 38 -5.47 4.06 4.25
N GLN A 39 -6.77 4.29 4.54
CA GLN A 39 -7.34 5.63 4.50
C GLN A 39 -6.65 6.59 5.48
N ARG A 40 -6.37 6.16 6.71
CA ARG A 40 -5.65 6.98 7.71
C ARG A 40 -4.23 7.30 7.26
N MET A 41 -3.50 6.31 6.73
CA MET A 41 -2.15 6.52 6.21
C MET A 41 -2.17 7.46 5.00
N LYS A 42 -3.11 7.31 4.07
CA LYS A 42 -3.27 8.16 2.88
C LYS A 42 -3.65 9.60 3.24
N GLN A 43 -4.46 9.80 4.27
CA GLN A 43 -4.77 11.13 4.80
C GLN A 43 -3.53 11.83 5.36
N ALA A 44 -2.67 11.10 6.08
CA ALA A 44 -1.42 11.64 6.63
C ALA A 44 -0.30 11.79 5.59
N ASN A 45 -0.36 11.02 4.51
CA ASN A 45 0.57 11.02 3.38
C ASN A 45 -0.19 10.85 2.06
N PRO A 46 -0.60 11.94 1.39
CA PRO A 46 -1.30 11.89 0.11
C PRO A 46 -0.51 11.16 -0.99
N ASN A 47 0.82 11.15 -0.89
CA ASN A 47 1.74 10.50 -1.84
C ASN A 47 2.01 9.02 -1.49
N LEU A 48 1.34 8.47 -0.48
CA LEU A 48 1.46 7.07 -0.08
C LEU A 48 1.28 6.15 -1.29
N LYS A 49 2.26 5.29 -1.50
CA LYS A 49 2.24 4.16 -2.42
C LYS A 49 1.83 2.91 -1.67
N ALA A 50 0.68 2.37 -2.04
CA ALA A 50 0.07 1.24 -1.35
C ALA A 50 -0.27 0.12 -2.33
N ILE A 51 0.14 -1.10 -1.97
CA ILE A 51 -0.30 -2.35 -2.58
C ILE A 51 -1.24 -3.02 -1.59
N LEU A 52 -2.49 -3.26 -1.98
CA LEU A 52 -3.48 -3.93 -1.12
C LEU A 52 -3.57 -5.42 -1.47
N ALA A 53 -3.53 -6.28 -0.46
CA ALA A 53 -3.71 -7.72 -0.60
C ALA A 53 -5.06 -8.16 -0.02
N THR A 54 -5.95 -8.73 -0.84
CA THR A 54 -7.33 -9.07 -0.44
C THR A 54 -7.85 -10.33 -1.12
N GLY A 55 -8.77 -11.04 -0.47
CA GLY A 55 -9.49 -12.18 -1.07
C GLY A 55 -10.70 -11.77 -1.93
N TYR A 56 -11.13 -10.50 -1.85
CA TYR A 56 -12.26 -9.97 -2.62
C TYR A 56 -12.08 -8.48 -2.91
N ILE A 57 -12.67 -8.01 -4.01
CA ILE A 57 -12.66 -6.59 -4.38
C ILE A 57 -14.00 -5.98 -4.00
N ALA A 58 -14.00 -5.22 -2.91
CA ALA A 58 -15.13 -4.39 -2.51
C ALA A 58 -15.25 -3.16 -3.44
N PRO A 59 -16.46 -2.57 -3.60
CA PRO A 59 -16.67 -1.39 -4.45
C PRO A 59 -15.74 -0.21 -4.14
N GLU A 60 -15.42 0.02 -2.87
CA GLU A 60 -14.53 1.08 -2.41
C GLU A 60 -13.08 0.87 -2.89
N ILE A 61 -12.60 -0.37 -2.89
CA ILE A 61 -11.27 -0.74 -3.40
C ILE A 61 -11.22 -0.54 -4.92
N ALA A 62 -12.26 -0.99 -5.62
CA ALA A 62 -12.38 -0.79 -7.07
C ALA A 62 -12.38 0.71 -7.42
N SER A 63 -13.15 1.51 -6.68
CA SER A 63 -13.22 2.97 -6.86
C SER A 63 -11.86 3.63 -6.67
N ALA A 64 -11.14 3.29 -5.59
CA ALA A 64 -9.82 3.85 -5.30
C ALA A 64 -8.77 3.44 -6.35
N ALA A 65 -8.83 2.21 -6.85
CA ALA A 65 -8.00 1.78 -7.97
C ALA A 65 -8.28 2.59 -9.24
N THR A 66 -9.56 2.80 -9.59
CA THR A 66 -9.94 3.62 -10.76
C THR A 66 -9.52 5.08 -10.62
N LYS A 67 -9.53 5.62 -9.39
CA LYS A 67 -9.08 6.99 -9.09
C LYS A 67 -7.56 7.15 -9.02
N GLY A 68 -6.80 6.06 -9.15
CA GLY A 68 -5.33 6.10 -9.04
C GLY A 68 -4.82 6.35 -7.62
N GLU A 69 -5.65 6.10 -6.60
CA GLU A 69 -5.27 6.28 -5.19
C GLU A 69 -4.38 5.13 -4.69
N LEU A 70 -4.43 3.99 -5.37
CA LEU A 70 -3.69 2.77 -5.09
C LEU A 70 -2.61 2.53 -6.14
N THR A 71 -1.47 1.98 -5.72
CA THR A 71 -0.41 1.55 -6.64
C THR A 71 -0.77 0.22 -7.29
N ALA A 72 -1.32 -0.72 -6.52
CA ALA A 72 -1.83 -1.99 -7.03
C ALA A 72 -2.78 -2.65 -6.03
N VAL A 73 -3.54 -3.64 -6.53
CA VAL A 73 -4.31 -4.59 -5.73
C VAL A 73 -3.89 -5.99 -6.15
N ILE A 74 -3.60 -6.86 -5.18
CA ILE A 74 -3.25 -8.27 -5.37
C ILE A 74 -4.34 -9.14 -4.77
N MET A 75 -4.84 -10.08 -5.58
CA MET A 75 -5.86 -11.03 -5.18
C MET A 75 -5.25 -12.23 -4.46
N LYS A 76 -5.83 -12.61 -3.32
CA LYS A 76 -5.51 -13.83 -2.60
C LYS A 76 -6.34 -15.01 -3.14
N PRO A 77 -5.77 -16.22 -3.24
CA PRO A 77 -4.36 -16.54 -2.99
C PRO A 77 -3.45 -16.05 -4.13
N TYR A 78 -2.22 -15.65 -3.79
CA TYR A 78 -1.19 -15.24 -4.75
C TYR A 78 0.09 -16.03 -4.53
N GLN A 79 0.89 -16.14 -5.59
CA GLN A 79 2.23 -16.72 -5.55
C GLN A 79 3.26 -15.66 -5.16
N LEU A 80 4.40 -16.11 -4.61
CA LEU A 80 5.52 -15.23 -4.27
C LEU A 80 6.02 -14.42 -5.49
N SER A 81 6.02 -15.03 -6.68
CA SER A 81 6.41 -14.37 -7.93
C SER A 81 5.51 -13.18 -8.29
N GLU A 82 4.21 -13.27 -8.00
CA GLU A 82 3.24 -12.21 -8.30
C GLU A 82 3.47 -10.98 -7.41
N ILE A 83 3.62 -11.18 -6.10
CA ILE A 83 3.87 -10.08 -5.18
C ILE A 83 5.25 -9.45 -5.42
N LEU A 84 6.28 -10.24 -5.69
CA LEU A 84 7.61 -9.72 -6.00
C LEU A 84 7.61 -8.87 -7.28
N LYS A 85 6.88 -9.29 -8.31
CA LYS A 85 6.71 -8.51 -9.54
C LYS A 85 6.05 -7.16 -9.26
N VAL A 86 4.95 -7.15 -8.51
CA VAL A 86 4.21 -5.91 -8.21
C VAL A 86 5.04 -4.95 -7.36
N VAL A 87 5.70 -5.45 -6.32
CA VAL A 87 6.58 -4.64 -5.47
C VAL A 87 7.75 -4.08 -6.26
N SER A 88 8.37 -4.88 -7.16
CA SER A 88 9.49 -4.41 -7.98
C SER A 88 9.06 -3.28 -8.92
N LEU A 89 7.91 -3.42 -9.59
CA LEU A 89 7.38 -2.37 -10.46
C LEU A 89 7.05 -1.09 -9.67
N ALA A 90 6.42 -1.23 -8.50
CA ALA A 90 6.08 -0.10 -7.66
C ALA A 90 7.32 0.62 -7.09
N ALA A 91 8.39 -0.12 -6.76
CA ALA A 91 9.66 0.44 -6.33
C ALA A 91 10.36 1.23 -7.44
N LEU A 92 10.34 0.74 -8.69
CA LEU A 92 10.87 1.46 -9.85
C LEU A 92 10.14 2.79 -10.09
N MET A 93 8.82 2.81 -9.89
CA MET A 93 8.01 4.03 -9.93
C MET A 93 8.25 4.96 -8.72
N ALA A 94 8.87 4.46 -7.64
CA ALA A 94 9.31 5.26 -6.50
C ALA A 94 10.66 5.93 -6.68
N THR A 95 11.54 5.29 -7.44
CA THR A 95 12.87 5.82 -7.76
C THR A 95 12.87 6.81 -8.94
N GLY A 96 11.74 7.03 -9.62
CA GLY A 96 11.61 7.91 -10.79
C GLY A 96 11.76 9.42 -10.56
N ALA A 97 12.24 9.86 -9.40
CA ALA A 97 12.84 11.19 -9.22
C ALA A 97 14.37 11.11 -9.39
N VAL A 98 14.83 10.48 -10.48
CA VAL A 98 16.19 10.72 -10.98
C VAL A 98 16.10 11.97 -11.85
N SER A 99 16.80 13.01 -11.43
CA SER A 99 16.98 14.27 -12.16
C SER A 99 17.18 14.01 -13.65
N ALA A 100 16.23 14.44 -14.47
CA ALA A 100 16.50 14.78 -15.87
C ALA A 100 17.08 16.20 -15.91
N ALA A 101 18.27 16.35 -15.34
CA ALA A 101 19.15 17.51 -15.44
C ALA A 101 20.46 17.13 -14.74
N ASP A 102 21.42 16.63 -15.53
CA ASP A 102 22.71 17.28 -15.79
C ASP A 102 23.37 16.62 -17.01
#